data_AF-A0A9W4RG31-F1
#
_entry.id   AF-A0A9W4RG31-F1
#
_cell.length_a   1.000
_cell.length_b   1.000
_cell.length_c   1.000
_cell.angle_alpha   90.00
_cell.angle_beta   90.00
_cell.angle_gamma   90.00
#
_symmetry.space_group_name_H-M   'P 1'
#
loop_
_entity.id
_entity.type
_entity.pdbx_description
1 polymer ?
#
loop_
_entity_poly.entity_id
_entity_poly.type
_entity_poly.pdbx_seq_one_letter_code
_entity_poly.pdbx_strand_id
1 'polypeptide(L)'
;MARKTIEQRLAELDVQRATLKARLNKQERARDTRRKVLLGALVLHRLEHGRDELSRALPDWLRRELPGFLTRDGDKELFDDLLKPAAGGGTGAPDP
;
A
#
# COMPACT_ATOMS: atom_id res chain seq x y z
N MET A 1 36.47 -9.12 40.67
CA MET A 1 35.57 -8.71 39.56
C MET A 1 36.40 -8.61 38.29
N ALA A 2 36.38 -9.65 37.44
CA ALA A 2 37.18 -9.66 36.21
C ALA A 2 36.70 -8.55 35.26
N ARG A 3 37.60 -7.64 34.91
CA ARG A 3 37.31 -6.52 34.00
C ARG A 3 37.23 -7.11 32.58
N LYS A 4 36.05 -7.09 31.96
CA LYS A 4 35.88 -7.50 30.54
C LYS A 4 36.92 -6.79 29.68
N THR A 5 37.53 -7.53 28.75
CA THR A 5 38.48 -6.96 27.80
C THR A 5 37.78 -5.94 26.91
N ILE A 6 38.54 -5.02 26.32
CA ILE A 6 37.97 -3.99 25.43
C ILE A 6 37.24 -4.65 24.24
N GLU A 7 37.79 -5.74 23.71
CA GLU A 7 37.20 -6.53 22.63
C GLU A 7 35.84 -7.14 23.02
N GLN A 8 35.73 -7.72 24.21
CA GLN A 8 34.46 -8.26 24.71
C GLN A 8 33.40 -7.18 24.85
N ARG A 9 33.79 -5.98 25.31
CA ARG A 9 32.87 -4.83 25.41
C ARG A 9 32.43 -4.33 24.04
N LEU A 10 33.35 -4.31 23.07
CA LEU A 10 33.04 -3.90 21.70
C LEU A 10 32.05 -4.88 21.05
N ALA A 11 32.29 -6.18 21.19
CA ALA A 11 31.39 -7.22 20.70
C ALA A 11 30.00 -7.13 21.35
N GLU A 12 29.92 -6.87 22.65
CA GLU A 12 28.63 -6.68 23.34
C GLU A 12 27.87 -5.46 22.83
N LEU A 13 28.55 -4.33 22.60
CA LEU A 13 27.94 -3.14 22.04
C LEU A 13 27.45 -3.36 20.60
N ASP A 14 28.20 -4.09 19.78
CA ASP A 14 27.79 -4.42 18.42
C ASP A 14 26.53 -5.31 18.38
N VAL A 15 26.45 -6.31 19.27
CA VAL A 15 25.25 -7.15 19.41
C VAL A 15 24.04 -6.33 19.88
N GLN A 16 24.23 -5.43 20.84
CA GLN A 16 23.17 -4.53 21.30
C GLN A 16 22.69 -3.61 20.18
N ARG A 17 23.62 -3.02 19.43
CA ARG A 17 23.31 -2.17 18.27
C ARG A 17 22.55 -2.94 17.20
N ALA A 18 22.99 -4.15 16.85
CA ALA A 18 22.32 -4.99 15.86
C ALA A 18 20.89 -5.32 16.29
N THR A 19 20.68 -5.64 17.57
CA THR A 19 19.36 -5.92 18.15
C THR A 19 18.44 -4.70 18.08
N LEU A 20 18.93 -3.52 18.48
CA LEU A 20 18.16 -2.28 18.42
C LEU A 20 17.80 -1.91 16.97
N LYS A 21 18.75 -2.05 16.04
CA LYS A 21 18.52 -1.81 14.61
C LYS A 21 17.48 -2.76 14.04
N ALA A 22 17.54 -4.06 14.37
CA ALA A 22 16.54 -5.03 13.94
C ALA A 22 15.14 -4.69 14.46
N ARG A 23 15.05 -4.25 15.73
CA ARG A 23 13.78 -3.80 16.33
C ARG A 23 13.24 -2.56 15.65
N LEU A 24 14.09 -1.58 15.36
CA LEU A 24 13.70 -0.35 14.65
C LEU A 24 13.16 -0.67 13.26
N ASN A 25 13.90 -1.46 12.47
CA ASN A 25 13.46 -1.88 11.13
C ASN A 25 12.12 -2.64 11.17
N LYS A 26 11.88 -3.44 12.22
CA LYS A 26 10.58 -4.11 12.41
C LYS A 26 9.45 -3.10 12.65
N GLN A 27 9.68 -2.10 13.49
CA GLN A 27 8.70 -1.05 13.77
C GLN A 27 8.41 -0.21 12.53
N GLU A 28 9.45 0.15 11.76
CA GLU A 28 9.30 0.92 10.53
C GLU A 28 8.48 0.16 9.48
N ARG A 29 8.76 -1.13 9.26
CA ARG A 29 7.95 -1.96 8.37
C ARG A 29 6.51 -2.09 8.85
N ALA A 30 6.29 -2.30 10.15
CA ALA A 30 4.93 -2.36 10.71
C ALA A 30 4.16 -1.05 10.49
N ARG A 31 4.83 0.10 10.67
CA ARG A 31 4.25 1.43 10.42
C ARG A 31 3.95 1.64 8.94
N ASP A 32 4.87 1.27 8.06
CA ASP A 32 4.71 1.38 6.61
C ASP A 32 3.55 0.51 6.10
N THR A 33 3.51 -0.76 6.50
CA THR A 33 2.38 -1.66 6.18
C THR A 33 1.07 -1.07 6.67
N ARG A 34 1.01 -0.61 7.93
CA ARG A 34 -0.23 -0.02 8.48
C ARG A 34 -0.66 1.22 7.71
N ARG A 35 0.27 2.10 7.32
CA ARG A 35 -0.02 3.29 6.52
C ARG A 35 -0.58 2.91 5.16
N LYS A 36 0.04 1.97 4.46
CA LYS A 36 -0.40 1.50 3.13
C LYS A 36 -1.79 0.88 3.19
N VAL A 37 -2.05 0.03 4.18
CA VAL A 37 -3.36 -0.60 4.40
C VAL A 37 -4.44 0.44 4.68
N LEU A 38 -4.18 1.41 5.57
CA LEU A 38 -5.16 2.44 5.90
C LEU A 38 -5.48 3.36 4.71
N LEU A 39 -4.46 3.71 3.90
CA LEU A 39 -4.68 4.47 2.68
C LEU A 39 -5.50 3.68 1.65
N GLY A 40 -5.18 2.40 1.45
CA GLY A 40 -5.96 1.53 0.57
C GLY A 40 -7.42 1.40 1.03
N ALA A 41 -7.64 1.15 2.33
CA ALA A 41 -8.98 1.06 2.90
C ALA A 41 -9.79 2.35 2.73
N LEU A 42 -9.17 3.52 2.85
CA LEU A 42 -9.83 4.81 2.61
C LEU A 42 -10.26 4.96 1.13
N VAL A 43 -9.41 4.55 0.19
CA VAL A 43 -9.72 4.58 -1.25
C VAL A 43 -10.89 3.65 -1.56
N LEU A 44 -10.86 2.41 -1.05
CA LEU A 44 -11.96 1.45 -1.22
C LEU A 44 -13.28 1.98 -0.65
N HIS A 45 -13.25 2.51 0.58
CA HIS A 45 -14.42 3.13 1.19
C HIS A 45 -15.00 4.27 0.32
N ARG A 46 -14.14 5.10 -0.29
CA ARG A 46 -14.60 6.17 -1.20
C ARG A 46 -15.21 5.62 -2.49
N LEU A 47 -14.65 4.57 -3.07
CA LEU A 47 -15.22 3.93 -4.27
C LEU A 47 -16.62 3.37 -4.00
N GLU A 48 -16.83 2.80 -2.82
CA GLU A 48 -18.10 2.17 -2.46
C GLU A 48 -19.16 3.18 -1.94
N HIS A 49 -18.74 4.16 -1.14
CA HIS A 49 -19.67 5.00 -0.36
C HIS A 49 -19.60 6.50 -0.70
N GLY A 50 -18.57 6.92 -1.43
CA GLY A 50 -18.30 8.32 -1.71
C GLY A 50 -19.28 8.93 -2.71
N ARG A 51 -19.76 10.14 -2.43
CA ARG A 51 -20.72 10.86 -3.28
C ARG A 51 -20.22 12.22 -3.77
N ASP A 52 -19.06 12.64 -3.27
CA ASP A 52 -18.36 13.86 -3.65
C ASP A 52 -17.71 13.73 -5.05
N GLU A 53 -17.36 14.85 -5.64
CA GLU A 53 -16.76 14.93 -6.99
C GLU A 53 -15.50 14.07 -7.09
N LEU A 54 -14.68 14.07 -6.04
CA LEU A 54 -13.47 13.26 -5.99
C LEU A 54 -13.79 11.77 -6.12
N SER A 55 -14.78 11.26 -5.36
CA SER A 55 -15.13 9.84 -5.42
C SER A 55 -15.78 9.44 -6.75
N ARG A 56 -16.44 10.38 -7.45
CA ARG A 56 -16.99 10.13 -8.79
C ARG A 56 -15.90 10.04 -9.86
N ALA A 57 -14.84 10.84 -9.75
CA ALA A 57 -13.70 10.82 -10.68
C ALA A 57 -12.68 9.71 -10.37
N LEU A 58 -12.70 9.16 -9.16
CA LEU A 58 -11.72 8.20 -8.67
C LEU A 58 -11.67 6.88 -9.45
N PRO A 59 -12.79 6.23 -9.84
CA PRO A 59 -12.74 5.01 -10.64
C PRO A 59 -12.02 5.21 -11.97
N ASP A 60 -12.35 6.27 -12.70
CA ASP A 60 -11.75 6.56 -14.01
C ASP A 60 -10.25 6.86 -13.89
N TRP A 61 -9.87 7.61 -12.85
CA TRP A 61 -8.47 7.86 -12.54
C TRP A 61 -7.71 6.55 -12.21
N LEU A 62 -8.29 5.67 -11.38
CA LEU A 62 -7.67 4.38 -11.03
C LEU A 62 -7.49 3.48 -12.25
N ARG A 63 -8.48 3.39 -13.15
CA ARG A 63 -8.34 2.60 -14.39
C ARG A 63 -7.21 3.07 -15.28
N ARG A 64 -6.87 4.36 -15.25
CA ARG A 64 -5.77 4.93 -16.03
C ARG A 64 -4.41 4.70 -15.37
N GLU A 65 -4.29 4.97 -14.07
CA GLU A 65 -2.99 4.98 -13.39
C GLU A 65 -2.58 3.59 -12.88
N LEU A 66 -3.53 2.80 -12.37
CA LEU A 66 -3.24 1.53 -11.70
C LEU A 66 -2.55 0.51 -12.62
N PRO A 67 -2.91 0.32 -13.90
CA PRO A 67 -2.19 -0.57 -14.80
C PRO A 67 -0.72 -0.23 -15.01
N GLY A 68 -0.37 1.08 -14.98
CA GLY A 68 1.02 1.54 -15.07
C GLY A 68 1.79 1.37 -13.76
N PHE A 69 1.09 1.33 -12.63
CA PHE A 69 1.68 1.09 -11.31
C PHE A 69 1.91 -0.41 -11.04
N LEU A 70 1.05 -1.29 -11.54
CA LEU A 70 1.13 -2.74 -11.34
C LEU A 70 2.13 -3.37 -12.32
N THR A 71 3.26 -3.82 -11.79
CA THR A 71 4.37 -4.37 -12.59
C THR A 71 4.26 -5.87 -12.84
N ARG A 72 3.49 -6.60 -12.02
CA ARG A 72 3.33 -8.06 -12.11
C ARG A 72 1.93 -8.40 -12.60
N ASP A 73 1.83 -9.39 -13.48
CA ASP A 73 0.54 -9.78 -14.05
C ASP A 73 -0.40 -10.35 -12.99
N GLY A 74 0.10 -11.15 -12.05
CA GLY A 74 -0.70 -11.62 -10.92
C GLY A 74 -1.23 -10.50 -10.02
N ASP A 75 -0.55 -9.35 -9.95
CA ASP A 75 -1.07 -8.20 -9.21
C ASP A 75 -2.19 -7.50 -10.01
N LYS A 76 -2.12 -7.48 -11.35
CA LYS A 76 -3.18 -6.90 -12.21
C LYS A 76 -4.49 -7.67 -12.09
N GLU A 77 -4.42 -8.99 -12.04
CA GLU A 77 -5.58 -9.87 -11.90
C GLU A 77 -6.38 -9.59 -10.61
N LEU A 78 -5.73 -9.12 -9.55
CA LEU A 78 -6.39 -8.76 -8.28
C LEU A 78 -7.32 -7.54 -8.39
N PHE A 79 -7.22 -6.74 -9.46
CA PHE A 79 -7.98 -5.51 -9.65
C PHE A 79 -8.85 -5.54 -10.93
N ASP A 80 -9.10 -6.72 -11.49
CA ASP A 80 -9.86 -6.89 -12.74
C ASP A 80 -11.28 -6.28 -12.65
N ASP A 81 -11.91 -6.36 -11.49
CA ASP A 81 -13.21 -5.78 -11.16
C ASP A 81 -13.21 -4.25 -11.21
N LEU A 82 -12.11 -3.63 -10.79
CA LEU A 82 -11.91 -2.19 -10.81
C LEU A 82 -11.47 -1.70 -12.20
N LEU A 83 -10.62 -2.47 -12.88
CA LEU A 83 -10.02 -2.13 -14.17
C LEU A 83 -10.97 -2.30 -15.36
N LYS A 84 -11.92 -3.23 -15.29
CA LYS A 84 -12.93 -3.38 -16.34
C LYS A 84 -13.99 -2.29 -16.17
N PRO A 85 -14.34 -1.55 -17.24
CA PRO A 85 -15.46 -0.62 -17.19
C PRO A 85 -16.72 -1.42 -16.87
N ALA A 86 -17.51 -0.95 -15.89
CA ALA A 86 -18.81 -1.53 -15.63
C ALA A 86 -19.62 -1.49 -16.93
N ALA A 87 -20.01 -2.65 -17.44
CA ALA A 87 -20.88 -2.79 -18.61
C ALA A 87 -22.27 -2.21 -18.26
N GLY A 88 -22.42 -0.88 -18.34
CA GLY A 88 -23.63 -0.19 -17.91
C GLY A 88 -23.65 1.32 -18.17
N GLY A 89 -22.76 1.84 -19.01
CA GLY A 89 -22.71 3.27 -19.39
C GLY A 89 -22.95 3.52 -20.88
N GLY A 90 -23.68 2.61 -21.55
CA GLY A 90 -23.99 2.73 -22.97
C GLY A 90 -25.25 3.56 -23.21
N THR A 91 -25.05 4.84 -23.53
CA THR A 91 -25.75 5.57 -24.61
C THR A 91 -27.26 5.34 -24.74
N GLY A 92 -28.05 6.18 -24.07
CA GLY A 92 -29.41 6.49 -24.54
C GLY A 92 -29.32 7.24 -25.86
N ALA A 93 -29.49 6.51 -26.96
CA ALA A 93 -29.74 7.10 -28.28
C ALA A 93 -31.09 7.85 -28.25
N PRO A 94 -31.22 9.02 -28.89
CA PRO A 94 -32.53 9.62 -29.14
C PRO A 94 -33.19 8.86 -30.30
N ASP A 95 -34.35 8.26 -30.05
CA ASP A 95 -35.19 7.67 -31.11
C ASP A 95 -35.84 8.78 -31.97
N PRO A 96 -36.07 8.54 -33.27
CA PRO A 96 -36.61 9.50 -34.23
C PRO A 96 -38.12 9.75 -34.08
#